data_AF-A0A7J9VDU6-F1
#
_entry.id   AF-A0A7J9VDU6-F1
#
_cell.length_a   1.000
_cell.length_b   1.000
_cell.length_c   1.000
_cell.angle_alpha   90.00
_cell.angle_beta   90.00
_cell.angle_gamma   90.00
#
_symmetry.space_group_name_H-M   'P 1'
#
loop_
_entity.id
_entity.type
_entity.pdbx_description
1 polymer ?
#
loop_
_entity_poly.entity_id
_entity_poly.type
_entity_poly.pdbx_seq_one_letter_code
_entity_poly.pdbx_strand_id
1 'polypeptide(L)'
;MVATVREASEFAGLARAYGLATAGVMVEVPAAALTAEDVLSECDFASIGTNDLAQYTLAADRQLGDLAELNDPWQPAVLRLIELVAAAGGRA
;
A
#
# COMPACT_ATOMS: atom_id res chain seq x y z
N MET A 1 4.16 -2.45 8.57
CA MET A 1 3.80 -1.67 7.38
C MET A 1 4.87 -1.92 6.35
N VAL A 2 4.52 -2.46 5.18
CA VAL A 2 5.50 -2.78 4.14
C VAL A 2 5.80 -1.50 3.36
N ALA A 3 7.06 -1.10 3.31
CA ALA A 3 7.53 0.05 2.54
C ALA A 3 8.51 -0.34 1.43
N THR A 4 9.07 -1.55 1.49
CA THR A 4 10.09 -2.04 0.57
C THR A 4 9.75 -3.43 0.02
N VAL A 5 10.29 -3.75 -1.15
CA VAL A 5 10.18 -5.08 -1.78
C VAL A 5 10.72 -6.18 -0.87
N ARG A 6 11.83 -5.91 -0.16
CA ARG A 6 12.43 -6.87 0.77
C ARG A 6 11.47 -7.24 1.90
N GLU A 7 10.81 -6.25 2.51
CA GLU A 7 9.81 -6.50 3.57
C GLU A 7 8.62 -7.30 3.04
N ALA A 8 8.18 -7.04 1.80
CA ALA A 8 7.12 -7.82 1.14
C ALA A 8 7.53 -9.29 0.98
N SER A 9 8.73 -9.53 0.43
CA SER A 9 9.28 -10.87 0.20
C SER A 9 9.48 -11.64 1.52
N GLU A 10 10.04 -10.98 2.55
CA GLU A 10 10.24 -11.57 3.87
C GLU A 10 8.89 -11.98 4.52
N PHE A 11 7.88 -11.12 4.44
CA PHE A 11 6.55 -11.41 4.98
C PHE A 11 5.86 -12.54 4.21
N ALA A 12 5.86 -12.50 2.88
CA ALA A 12 5.25 -13.53 2.05
C ALA A 12 5.93 -14.90 2.26
N GLY A 13 7.26 -14.90 2.37
CA GLY A 13 8.04 -16.09 2.72
C GLY A 13 7.66 -16.67 4.09
N LEU A 14 7.50 -15.81 5.10
CA LEU A 14 7.07 -16.23 6.43
C LEU A 14 5.66 -16.83 6.41
N ALA A 15 4.71 -16.18 5.75
CA ALA A 15 3.34 -16.67 5.62
C ALA A 15 3.30 -18.07 4.97
N ARG A 16 4.05 -18.26 3.87
CA ARG A 16 4.19 -19.55 3.21
C ARG A 16 4.85 -20.61 4.11
N ALA A 17 5.86 -20.23 4.90
CA ALA A 17 6.50 -21.13 5.86
C ALA A 17 5.54 -21.63 6.96
N TYR A 18 4.52 -20.84 7.30
CA TYR A 18 3.43 -21.24 8.20
C TYR A 18 2.26 -21.96 7.50
N GLY A 19 2.42 -22.33 6.24
CA GLY A 19 1.41 -23.07 5.48
C GLY A 19 0.27 -22.21 4.94
N LEU A 20 0.40 -20.89 4.96
CA LEU A 20 -0.55 -20.00 4.29
C LEU A 20 -0.23 -19.97 2.79
N ALA A 21 -1.13 -20.56 1.98
CA ALA A 21 -0.94 -20.67 0.54
C ALA A 21 -1.06 -19.33 -0.20
N THR A 22 -1.65 -18.32 0.43
CA THR A 22 -1.90 -17.00 -0.14
C THR A 22 -1.44 -15.93 0.85
N ALA A 23 -0.53 -15.08 0.40
CA ALA A 23 0.02 -13.97 1.15
C ALA A 23 -0.13 -12.69 0.32
N GLY A 24 -0.83 -11.70 0.88
CA GLY A 24 -0.98 -10.40 0.25
C GLY A 24 -0.31 -9.29 1.06
N VAL A 25 -0.30 -8.10 0.48
CA VAL A 25 0.28 -6.91 1.08
C VAL A 25 -0.77 -5.81 1.20
N MET A 26 -0.75 -5.10 2.33
CA MET A 26 -1.48 -3.85 2.45
C MET A 26 -0.63 -2.72 1.88
N VAL A 27 -1.07 -2.11 0.78
CA VAL A 27 -0.44 -0.94 0.19
C VAL A 27 -1.04 0.30 0.84
N GLU A 28 -0.33 0.80 1.84
CA GLU A 28 -0.75 1.92 2.67
C GLU A 28 0.35 2.98 2.86
N VAL A 29 1.51 2.80 2.20
CA VAL A 29 2.63 3.76 2.18
C VAL A 29 2.87 4.22 0.76
N PRO A 30 3.15 5.51 0.52
CA PRO A 30 3.48 6.01 -0.82
C PRO A 30 4.64 5.26 -1.48
N ALA A 31 5.66 4.87 -0.72
CA ALA A 31 6.78 4.07 -1.23
C ALA A 31 6.30 2.75 -1.86
N ALA A 32 5.46 1.98 -1.16
CA ALA A 32 4.91 0.73 -1.67
C ALA A 32 3.99 0.93 -2.88
N ALA A 33 3.25 2.04 -2.95
CA ALA A 33 2.43 2.37 -4.11
C ALA A 33 3.27 2.77 -5.34
N LEU A 34 4.38 3.50 -5.14
CA LEU A 34 5.31 3.88 -6.20
C LEU A 34 6.06 2.68 -6.77
N THR A 35 6.36 1.68 -5.94
CA THR A 35 7.04 0.43 -6.34
C THR A 35 6.07 -0.75 -6.39
N ALA A 36 4.79 -0.51 -6.73
CA ALA A 36 3.74 -1.53 -6.62
C ALA A 36 4.01 -2.76 -7.51
N GLU A 37 4.63 -2.60 -8.67
CA GLU A 37 5.00 -3.72 -9.55
C GLU A 37 5.97 -4.69 -8.86
N ASP A 38 7.06 -4.18 -8.31
CA ASP A 38 8.08 -4.98 -7.62
C ASP A 38 7.54 -5.55 -6.30
N VAL A 39 6.67 -4.82 -5.60
CA VAL A 39 6.06 -5.31 -4.36
C VAL A 39 5.07 -6.44 -4.65
N LEU A 40 4.28 -6.32 -5.71
CA LEU A 40 3.30 -7.33 -6.12
C LEU A 40 3.94 -8.56 -6.75
N SER A 41 5.17 -8.50 -7.28
CA SER A 41 5.87 -9.71 -7.73
C SER A 41 6.18 -10.68 -6.58
N GLU A 42 6.17 -10.20 -5.34
CA GLU A 42 6.43 -10.98 -4.12
C GLU A 42 5.16 -11.44 -3.41
N CYS A 43 3.97 -10.97 -3.81
CA CYS A 43 2.70 -11.15 -3.09
C CYS A 43 1.57 -11.60 -4.03
N ASP A 44 0.64 -12.41 -3.54
CA ASP A 44 -0.44 -12.97 -4.36
C ASP A 44 -1.61 -11.98 -4.58
N PHE A 45 -1.72 -10.94 -3.75
CA PHE A 45 -2.72 -9.87 -3.90
C PHE A 45 -2.29 -8.59 -3.17
N ALA A 46 -2.90 -7.47 -3.55
CA ALA A 46 -2.82 -6.20 -2.82
C ALA A 46 -4.16 -5.84 -2.18
N SER A 47 -4.10 -5.20 -1.02
CA SER A 47 -5.20 -4.47 -0.41
C SER A 47 -4.78 -3.02 -0.21
N ILE A 48 -5.58 -2.05 -0.65
CA ILE A 48 -5.22 -0.63 -0.53
C ILE A 48 -5.77 -0.09 0.80
N GLY A 49 -4.87 0.31 1.70
CA GLY A 49 -5.21 0.97 2.95
C GLY A 49 -5.31 2.48 2.75
N THR A 50 -6.43 2.97 2.20
CA THR A 50 -6.59 4.39 1.82
C THR A 50 -6.44 5.37 2.98
N ASN A 51 -6.83 4.97 4.19
CA ASN A 51 -6.68 5.77 5.40
C ASN A 51 -5.22 6.20 5.62
N ASP A 52 -4.34 5.22 5.68
CA ASP A 52 -2.93 5.41 5.96
C ASP A 52 -2.21 5.93 4.71
N LEU A 53 -2.62 5.47 3.52
CA LEU A 53 -2.09 6.00 2.26
C LEU A 53 -2.31 7.51 2.15
N ALA A 54 -3.52 8.02 2.47
CA ALA A 54 -3.80 9.45 2.45
C ALA A 54 -2.97 10.20 3.49
N GLN A 55 -2.95 9.71 4.73
CA GLN A 55 -2.20 10.30 5.84
C GLN A 55 -0.71 10.44 5.51
N TYR A 56 -0.07 9.38 5.01
CA TYR A 56 1.36 9.41 4.67
C TYR A 56 1.66 10.16 3.38
N THR A 57 0.73 10.17 2.41
CA THR A 57 0.90 10.96 1.18
C THR A 57 0.90 12.45 1.46
N LEU A 58 0.03 12.91 2.37
CA LEU A 58 -0.16 14.33 2.67
C LEU A 58 0.51 14.79 3.96
N ALA A 59 1.23 13.88 4.63
CA ALA A 59 1.88 14.14 5.91
C ALA A 59 0.92 14.77 6.93
N ALA A 60 -0.31 14.25 6.98
CA ALA A 60 -1.42 14.84 7.72
C ALA A 60 -2.07 13.80 8.63
N ASP A 61 -1.79 13.85 9.92
CA ASP A 61 -2.42 12.96 10.90
C ASP A 61 -3.94 13.20 10.94
N ARG A 62 -4.71 12.16 10.61
CA ARG A 62 -6.18 12.23 10.56
C ARG A 62 -6.84 12.40 11.93
N GLN A 63 -6.13 12.16 13.02
CA GLN A 63 -6.62 12.39 14.38
C GLN A 63 -6.39 13.83 14.85
N LEU A 64 -5.58 14.61 14.12
CA LEU A 64 -5.40 16.03 14.38
C LEU A 64 -6.47 16.83 13.63
N GLY A 65 -7.43 17.37 14.38
CA GLY A 65 -8.58 18.11 13.83
C GLY A 65 -8.20 19.23 12.87
N ASP A 66 -7.10 19.95 13.16
CA ASP A 66 -6.59 21.04 12.31
C ASP A 66 -6.12 20.58 10.93
N LEU A 67 -5.89 19.27 10.73
CA LEU A 67 -5.44 18.67 9.47
C LEU A 67 -6.53 17.85 8.77
N ALA A 68 -7.78 17.86 9.29
CA ALA A 68 -8.85 17.01 8.78
C ALA A 68 -9.14 17.23 7.29
N GLU A 69 -9.04 18.48 6.81
CA GLU A 69 -9.27 18.82 5.39
C GLU A 69 -8.23 18.21 4.44
N LEU A 70 -7.02 17.92 4.93
CA LEU A 70 -5.99 17.26 4.12
C LEU A 70 -6.31 15.77 3.92
N ASN A 71 -7.04 15.11 4.82
CA ASN A 71 -7.37 13.69 4.73
C ASN A 71 -8.59 13.38 3.82
N ASP A 72 -8.83 14.21 2.81
CA ASP A 72 -9.89 14.00 1.82
C ASP A 72 -9.55 12.78 0.92
N PRO A 73 -10.44 11.77 0.78
CA PRO A 73 -10.22 10.64 -0.11
C PRO A 73 -10.09 11.03 -1.59
N TRP A 74 -10.53 12.22 -1.99
CA TRP A 74 -10.47 12.73 -3.37
C TRP A 74 -9.18 13.46 -3.70
N GLN A 75 -8.20 13.47 -2.79
CA GLN A 75 -6.89 14.10 -3.02
C GLN A 75 -6.22 13.50 -4.27
N PRO A 76 -5.90 14.31 -5.30
CA PRO A 76 -5.41 13.79 -6.57
C PRO A 76 -4.12 12.97 -6.45
N ALA A 77 -3.25 13.31 -5.48
CA ALA A 77 -2.05 12.54 -5.21
C ALA A 77 -2.38 11.11 -4.73
N VAL A 78 -3.37 10.97 -3.84
CA VAL A 78 -3.84 9.66 -3.34
C VAL A 78 -4.47 8.86 -4.47
N LEU A 79 -5.32 9.47 -5.29
CA LEU A 79 -5.95 8.79 -6.43
C LEU A 79 -4.92 8.28 -7.46
N ARG A 80 -3.85 9.04 -7.72
CA ARG A 80 -2.74 8.60 -8.58
C ARG A 80 -1.99 7.40 -7.98
N LEU A 81 -1.76 7.38 -6.67
CA LEU A 81 -1.14 6.23 -6.02
C LEU A 81 -2.06 5.00 -6.09
N ILE A 82 -3.37 5.17 -5.91
CA ILE A 82 -4.36 4.09 -6.11
C ILE A 82 -4.31 3.56 -7.54
N GLU A 83 -4.24 4.44 -8.54
CA GLU A 83 -4.12 4.06 -9.95
C GLU A 83 -2.86 3.22 -10.21
N LEU A 84 -1.70 3.62 -9.67
CA LEU A 84 -0.45 2.86 -9.81
C LEU A 84 -0.60 1.43 -9.27
N VAL A 85 -1.18 1.28 -8.08
CA VAL A 85 -1.39 -0.02 -7.45
C VAL A 85 -2.40 -0.87 -8.24
N ALA A 86 -3.51 -0.28 -8.66
CA ALA A 86 -4.52 -0.98 -9.45
C ALA A 86 -3.96 -1.42 -10.81
N ALA A 87 -3.16 -0.57 -11.45
CA ALA A 87 -2.52 -0.89 -12.72
C ALA A 87 -1.51 -2.03 -12.57
N ALA A 88 -0.69 -2.02 -11.51
CA ALA A 88 0.23 -3.11 -11.20
C ALA A 88 -0.51 -4.43 -10.93
N GLY A 89 -1.57 -4.40 -10.12
CA GLY A 89 -2.39 -5.58 -9.84
C GLY A 89 -3.14 -6.14 -11.07
N GLY A 90 -3.47 -5.29 -12.04
CA GLY A 90 -4.08 -5.74 -13.31
C GLY A 90 -3.09 -6.39 -14.30
N ARG A 91 -1.77 -6.29 -14.04
CA ARG A 91 -0.71 -6.91 -14.85
C ARG A 91 -0.14 -8.19 -14.25
N ALA A 92 -0.36 -8.42 -12.95
CA ALA A 92 0.18 -9.53 -12.18
C ALA A 92 -0.56 -10.85 -12.43
#